data_AF-A0A7Y8M209-F1
#
_entry.id   AF-A0A7Y8M209-F1
#
_cell.length_a   1.000
_cell.length_b   1.000
_cell.length_c   1.000
_cell.angle_alpha   90.00
_cell.angle_beta   90.00
_cell.angle_gamma   90.00
#
_symmetry.space_group_name_H-M   'P 1'
#
loop_
_entity.id
_entity.type
_entity.pdbx_description
1 polymer ?
#
loop_
_entity_poly.entity_id
_entity_poly.type
_entity_poly.pdbx_seq_one_letter_code
_entity_poly.pdbx_strand_id
1 'polypeptide(L)'
;MPITRKVPLEDGDFEWSCFASQQAAEKAVKAVYEHRHGEGWGHVVSKLLKELPDQSGITQALLETAMRLDKLYILPRYPNGFDSGAPGDFYTRAEAEAAIADANAIIDFCRGAIS
;
A
#
# COMPACT_ATOMS: atom_id res chain seq x y z
N MET A 1 8.42 24.29 -0.23
CA MET A 1 7.05 23.74 -0.29
C MET A 1 7.13 22.24 -0.11
N PRO A 2 6.77 21.66 1.05
CA PRO A 2 6.77 20.22 1.21
C PRO A 2 5.42 19.66 0.73
N ILE A 3 5.48 18.84 -0.30
CA ILE A 3 4.41 17.96 -0.80
C ILE A 3 4.25 16.76 0.14
N THR A 4 3.81 17.01 1.37
CA THR A 4 3.29 15.97 2.26
C THR A 4 1.81 16.26 2.45
N ARG A 5 1.00 15.79 1.50
CA ARG A 5 -0.44 15.69 1.72
C ARG A 5 -0.63 14.70 2.86
N LYS A 6 -0.81 15.21 4.09
CA LYS A 6 -1.39 14.42 5.18
C LYS A 6 -2.63 13.76 4.59
N VAL A 7 -2.64 12.44 4.55
CA VAL A 7 -3.83 11.67 4.20
C VAL A 7 -4.91 12.11 5.21
N PRO A 8 -6.05 12.69 4.79
CA PRO A 8 -6.99 13.25 5.74
C PRO A 8 -7.60 12.10 6.54
N LEU A 9 -7.29 12.04 7.83
CA LEU A 9 -8.08 11.30 8.82
C LEU A 9 -9.33 12.12 9.23
N GLU A 10 -9.75 13.06 8.38
CA GLU A 10 -10.93 13.89 8.58
C GLU A 10 -12.17 13.11 8.13
N ASP A 11 -13.21 13.18 8.96
CA ASP A 11 -14.48 12.44 8.94
C ASP A 11 -14.86 11.73 7.62
N GLY A 12 -14.73 10.40 7.61
CA GLY A 12 -15.38 9.52 6.62
C GLY A 12 -14.50 8.91 5.53
N ASP A 13 -13.30 9.46 5.27
CA ASP A 13 -12.44 9.02 4.15
C ASP A 13 -11.45 7.89 4.52
N PHE A 14 -11.85 6.98 5.41
CA PHE A 14 -11.00 5.85 5.84
C PHE A 14 -10.74 4.87 4.70
N GLU A 15 -11.74 4.64 3.84
CA GLU A 15 -11.61 3.87 2.59
C GLU A 15 -10.49 4.42 1.68
N TRP A 16 -10.44 5.75 1.56
CA TRP A 16 -9.51 6.47 0.69
C TRP A 16 -8.11 6.42 1.28
N SER A 17 -8.02 6.50 2.61
CA SER A 17 -6.76 6.34 3.33
C SER A 17 -6.16 4.94 3.13
N CYS A 18 -6.98 3.89 3.22
CA CYS A 18 -6.58 2.51 2.95
C CYS A 18 -6.11 2.32 1.50
N PHE A 19 -6.91 2.80 0.53
CA PHE A 19 -6.56 2.70 -0.88
C PHE A 19 -5.28 3.48 -1.23
N ALA A 20 -5.16 4.72 -0.75
CA ALA A 20 -3.98 5.55 -0.97
C ALA A 20 -2.72 4.91 -0.37
N SER A 21 -2.85 4.25 0.79
CA SER A 21 -1.75 3.54 1.45
C SER A 21 -1.25 2.36 0.61
N GLN A 22 -2.16 1.54 0.06
CA GLN A 22 -1.78 0.46 -0.86
C GLN A 22 -1.10 1.02 -2.11
N GLN A 23 -1.64 2.08 -2.72
CA GLN A 23 -1.06 2.68 -3.92
C GLN A 23 0.30 3.32 -3.67
N ALA A 24 0.54 3.86 -2.47
CA ALA A 24 1.84 4.41 -2.08
C ALA A 24 2.90 3.30 -1.99
N ALA A 25 2.57 2.17 -1.35
CA ALA A 25 3.45 1.02 -1.26
C ALA A 25 3.75 0.42 -2.66
N GLU A 26 2.75 0.27 -3.52
CA GLU A 26 2.93 -0.21 -4.90
C GLU A 26 3.95 0.65 -5.66
N LYS A 27 3.79 1.97 -5.63
CA LYS A 27 4.67 2.91 -6.31
C LYS A 27 6.08 2.91 -5.74
N ALA A 28 6.22 2.77 -4.42
CA ALA A 28 7.52 2.69 -3.78
C ALA A 28 8.32 1.46 -4.26
N VAL A 29 7.67 0.28 -4.33
CA VAL A 29 8.32 -0.92 -4.83
C VAL A 29 8.67 -0.78 -6.32
N LYS A 30 7.77 -0.20 -7.13
CA LYS A 30 8.07 0.09 -8.55
C LYS A 30 9.24 1.06 -8.73
N ALA A 31 9.42 2.03 -7.84
CA ALA A 31 10.58 2.91 -7.87
C ALA A 31 11.91 2.14 -7.66
N VAL A 32 11.91 1.06 -6.88
CA VAL A 32 13.08 0.16 -6.75
C VAL A 32 13.37 -0.56 -8.07
N TYR A 33 12.34 -1.01 -8.79
CA TYR A 33 12.49 -1.60 -10.12
C TYR A 33 13.12 -0.60 -11.11
N GLU A 34 12.57 0.62 -11.18
CA GLU A 34 13.07 1.69 -12.04
C GLU A 34 14.53 2.05 -11.72
N HIS A 35 14.87 2.19 -10.43
CA HIS A 35 16.23 2.46 -9.99
C HIS A 35 17.23 1.38 -10.44
N ARG A 36 16.77 0.14 -10.59
CA ARG A 36 17.57 -1.02 -11.02
C ARG A 36 17.43 -1.33 -12.52
N HIS A 37 16.87 -0.41 -13.30
CA HIS A 37 16.61 -0.57 -14.74
C HIS A 37 15.76 -1.81 -15.09
N GLY A 38 14.88 -2.21 -14.16
CA GLY A 38 13.90 -3.28 -14.35
C GLY A 38 12.47 -2.75 -14.43
N GLU A 39 11.53 -3.64 -14.68
CA GLU A 39 10.11 -3.28 -14.81
C GLU A 39 9.25 -4.15 -13.87
N GLY A 40 8.55 -3.50 -12.93
CA GLY A 40 7.65 -4.17 -12.00
C GLY A 40 6.21 -4.15 -12.52
N TRP A 41 5.70 -5.31 -12.94
CA TRP A 41 4.35 -5.43 -13.52
C TRP A 41 3.29 -5.85 -12.49
N GLY A 42 2.10 -5.25 -12.61
CA GLY A 42 0.94 -5.54 -11.75
C GLY A 42 0.80 -4.57 -10.56
N HIS A 43 -0.06 -4.96 -9.62
CA HIS A 43 -0.47 -4.11 -8.49
C HIS A 43 -0.38 -4.81 -7.13
N VAL A 44 0.00 -6.08 -7.13
CA VAL A 44 0.14 -6.88 -5.92
C VAL A 44 1.52 -6.61 -5.35
N VAL A 45 1.59 -5.81 -4.28
CA VAL A 45 2.82 -5.36 -3.62
C VAL A 45 3.62 -6.56 -3.12
N SER A 46 2.97 -7.56 -2.54
CA SER A 46 3.65 -8.77 -2.04
C SER A 46 4.29 -9.58 -3.17
N LYS A 47 3.68 -9.58 -4.36
CA LYS A 47 4.24 -10.20 -5.56
C LYS A 47 5.44 -9.41 -6.06
N LEU A 48 5.29 -8.09 -6.20
CA LEU A 48 6.38 -7.20 -6.62
C LEU A 48 7.60 -7.33 -5.70
N LEU A 49 7.42 -7.43 -4.37
CA LEU A 49 8.54 -7.67 -3.45
C LEU A 49 9.23 -9.02 -3.68
N LYS A 50 8.45 -10.11 -3.82
CA LYS A 50 9.00 -11.46 -4.05
C LYS A 50 9.74 -11.61 -5.38
N GLU A 51 9.38 -10.79 -6.36
CA GLU A 51 9.96 -10.82 -7.70
C GLU A 51 11.14 -9.85 -7.85
N LEU A 52 11.52 -9.10 -6.79
CA LEU A 52 12.73 -8.29 -6.82
C LEU A 52 13.97 -9.19 -6.99
N PRO A 53 14.93 -8.84 -7.85
CA PRO A 53 16.14 -9.65 -8.04
C PRO A 53 16.99 -9.78 -6.76
N ASP A 54 16.96 -8.74 -5.93
CA ASP A 54 17.62 -8.70 -4.63
C ASP A 54 16.57 -8.84 -3.52
N GLN A 55 16.61 -10.00 -2.87
CA GLN A 55 15.74 -10.36 -1.75
C GLN A 55 16.35 -9.98 -0.39
N SER A 56 17.52 -9.32 -0.36
CA SER A 56 18.13 -8.89 0.89
C SER A 56 17.23 -7.88 1.62
N GLY A 57 17.02 -8.11 2.91
CA GLY A 57 16.12 -7.27 3.73
C GLY A 57 14.62 -7.54 3.54
N ILE A 58 14.20 -8.36 2.58
CA ILE A 58 12.80 -8.77 2.44
C ILE A 58 12.50 -9.87 3.46
N THR A 59 11.96 -9.45 4.61
CA THR A 59 11.56 -10.38 5.67
C THR A 59 10.15 -10.91 5.45
N GLN A 60 9.83 -12.04 6.09
CA GLN A 60 8.47 -12.57 6.12
C GLN A 60 7.46 -11.55 6.68
N ALA A 61 7.86 -10.78 7.70
CA ALA A 61 7.02 -9.72 8.26
C ALA A 61 6.73 -8.59 7.25
N LEU A 62 7.71 -8.23 6.41
CA LEU A 62 7.51 -7.25 5.34
C LEU A 62 6.56 -7.78 4.26
N LEU A 63 6.66 -9.07 3.92
CA LEU A 63 5.73 -9.71 2.99
C LEU A 63 4.31 -9.76 3.53
N GLU A 64 4.14 -10.09 4.81
CA GLU A 64 2.83 -10.08 5.48
C GLU A 64 2.23 -8.67 5.51
N THR A 65 3.07 -7.65 5.69
CA THR A 65 2.69 -6.23 5.60
C THR A 65 2.17 -5.89 4.21
N ALA A 66 2.90 -6.29 3.16
CA ALA A 66 2.44 -6.10 1.79
C ALA A 66 1.13 -6.87 1.50
N MET A 67 0.97 -8.09 2.03
CA MET A 67 -0.26 -8.88 1.87
C MET A 67 -1.47 -8.25 2.57
N ARG A 68 -1.28 -7.52 3.68
CA ARG A 68 -2.36 -6.73 4.31
C ARG A 68 -2.80 -5.60 3.39
N LEU A 69 -1.86 -4.86 2.82
CA LEU A 69 -2.15 -3.79 1.86
C LEU A 69 -2.81 -4.31 0.58
N ASP A 70 -2.39 -5.46 0.05
CA ASP A 70 -2.95 -6.04 -1.17
C ASP A 70 -4.46 -6.32 -1.06
N LYS A 71 -4.97 -6.60 0.14
CA LYS A 71 -6.42 -6.76 0.40
C LYS A 71 -7.20 -5.45 0.23
N LEU A 72 -6.54 -4.31 0.45
CA LEU A 72 -7.13 -2.97 0.34
C LEU A 72 -7.23 -2.48 -1.11
N TYR A 73 -6.53 -3.15 -2.05
CA TYR A 73 -6.56 -2.83 -3.48
C TYR A 73 -7.92 -3.13 -4.14
N ILE A 74 -8.72 -4.06 -3.59
CA ILE A 74 -9.90 -4.64 -4.27
C ILE A 74 -11.17 -3.79 -4.12
N LEU A 75 -11.30 -2.99 -3.07
CA LEU A 75 -12.60 -2.43 -2.66
C LEU A 75 -13.15 -1.23 -3.50
N PRO A 76 -12.36 -0.41 -4.22
CA PRO A 76 -12.97 0.59 -5.11
C PRO A 76 -13.61 0.00 -6.39
N ARG A 77 -13.44 -1.30 -6.67
CA ARG A 77 -13.87 -1.92 -7.93
C ARG A 77 -15.21 -2.67 -7.89
N TYR A 78 -15.74 -2.97 -6.70
CA TYR A 78 -17.03 -3.65 -6.55
C TYR A 78 -17.90 -3.01 -5.45
N PRO A 79 -18.45 -1.81 -5.69
CA PRO A 79 -19.50 -1.25 -4.82
C PRO A 79 -20.76 -2.15 -4.75
N ASN A 80 -20.92 -3.10 -5.67
CA ASN A 80 -22.06 -4.02 -5.75
C ASN A 80 -22.00 -5.22 -4.79
N GLY A 81 -21.04 -5.28 -3.87
CA GLY A 81 -20.90 -6.38 -2.89
C GLY A 81 -21.70 -6.19 -1.59
N PHE A 82 -22.40 -5.07 -1.42
CA PHE A 82 -23.02 -4.70 -0.15
C PHE A 82 -24.55 -4.65 -0.26
N ASP A 83 -25.24 -5.45 0.56
CA ASP A 83 -26.71 -5.50 0.67
C ASP A 83 -27.30 -4.19 1.23
N SER A 84 -26.49 -3.34 1.88
CA SER A 84 -26.77 -1.94 2.25
C SER A 84 -25.53 -1.29 2.91
N GLY A 85 -25.25 0.00 2.63
CA GLY A 85 -24.15 0.79 3.24
C GLY A 85 -23.17 1.40 2.22
N ALA A 86 -22.58 2.56 2.54
CA ALA A 86 -21.52 3.16 1.71
C ALA A 86 -20.16 2.47 2.01
N PRO A 87 -19.20 2.44 1.06
CA PRO A 87 -17.89 1.80 1.28
C PRO A 87 -17.16 2.30 2.55
N GLY A 88 -17.38 3.55 2.94
CA GLY A 88 -16.77 4.19 4.10
C GLY A 88 -17.30 3.68 5.44
N ASP A 89 -18.49 3.07 5.45
CA ASP A 89 -19.10 2.49 6.66
C ASP A 89 -18.38 1.19 7.09
N PHE A 90 -17.61 0.57 6.18
CA PHE A 90 -16.89 -0.67 6.44
C PHE A 90 -15.43 -0.47 6.87
N TYR A 91 -14.93 0.76 6.84
CA TYR A 91 -13.55 1.08 7.23
C TYR A 91 -13.52 1.88 8.51
N THR A 92 -12.82 1.35 9.49
CA THR A 92 -12.57 2.02 10.75
C THR A 92 -11.33 2.92 10.66
N ARG A 93 -11.26 3.91 11.54
CA ARG A 93 -10.04 4.69 11.76
C ARG A 93 -8.83 3.78 12.03
N ALA A 94 -9.01 2.73 12.82
CA ALA A 94 -7.93 1.81 13.17
C ALA A 94 -7.37 1.08 11.94
N GLU A 95 -8.22 0.69 10.99
CA GLU A 95 -7.79 0.08 9.73
C GLU A 95 -7.05 1.09 8.84
N ALA A 96 -7.53 2.33 8.75
CA ALA A 96 -6.83 3.39 8.02
C ALA A 96 -5.45 3.68 8.62
N GLU A 97 -5.35 3.78 9.95
CA GLU A 97 -4.08 3.99 10.66
C GLU A 97 -3.12 2.80 10.46
N ALA A 98 -3.63 1.56 10.54
CA ALA A 98 -2.83 0.36 10.27
C ALA A 98 -2.34 0.32 8.82
N ALA A 99 -3.19 0.66 7.85
CA ALA A 99 -2.80 0.72 6.43
C ALA A 99 -1.69 1.76 6.19
N ILE A 100 -1.79 2.94 6.81
CA ILE A 100 -0.76 3.97 6.73
C ILE A 100 0.56 3.49 7.32
N ALA A 101 0.52 2.82 8.49
CA ALA A 101 1.70 2.27 9.12
C ALA A 101 2.37 1.18 8.25
N ASP A 102 1.56 0.28 7.68
CA ASP A 102 2.01 -0.76 6.77
C ASP A 102 2.66 -0.17 5.51
N ALA A 103 2.06 0.86 4.92
CA ALA A 103 2.61 1.54 3.75
C ALA A 103 3.94 2.22 4.05
N ASN A 104 4.06 2.87 5.22
CA ASN A 104 5.33 3.48 5.66
C ASN A 104 6.44 2.44 5.81
N ALA A 105 6.14 1.27 6.38
CA ALA A 105 7.13 0.19 6.50
C ALA A 105 7.67 -0.27 5.13
N ILE A 106 6.81 -0.39 4.11
CA ILE A 106 7.25 -0.71 2.74
C ILE A 106 8.08 0.43 2.15
N ILE A 107 7.65 1.68 2.32
CA ILE A 107 8.36 2.86 1.80
C ILE A 107 9.77 2.96 2.40
N ASP A 108 9.90 2.76 3.71
CA ASP A 108 11.19 2.85 4.39
C ASP A 108 12.14 1.73 3.96
N PHE A 109 11.63 0.51 3.73
CA PHE A 109 12.40 -0.55 3.08
C PHE A 109 12.88 -0.12 1.68
N CYS A 110 11.97 0.40 0.83
CA CYS A 110 12.32 0.83 -0.52
C CYS A 110 13.35 1.97 -0.53
N ARG A 111 13.27 2.90 0.42
CA ARG A 111 14.27 3.98 0.58
C ARG A 111 15.66 3.44 0.86
N GLY A 112 15.78 2.41 1.70
CA GLY A 112 17.05 1.75 1.95
C GLY A 112 17.61 1.00 0.73
N ALA A 113 16.73 0.54 -0.17
CA ALA A 113 17.10 -0.23 -1.36
C ALA A 113 17.51 0.62 -2.59
N ILE A 114 17.24 1.93 -2.57
CA ILE A 114 17.59 2.89 -3.63
C ILE A 114 18.66 3.91 -3.20
N SER A 115 19.17 3.80 -1.97
CA SER A 115 20.22 4.67 -1.42
C SER A 115 21.62 4.17 -1.71
#